data_AF-A0A6B3GV81-F1
#
_entry.id   AF-A0A6B3GV81-F1
#
_cell.length_a   1.000
_cell.length_b   1.000
_cell.length_c   1.000
_cell.angle_alpha   90.00
_cell.angle_beta   90.00
_cell.angle_gamma   90.00
#
_symmetry.space_group_name_H-M   'P 1'
#
loop_
_entity.id
_entity.type
_entity.pdbx_description
1 polymer ?
#
loop_
_entity_poly.entity_id
_entity_poly.type
_entity_poly.pdbx_seq_one_letter_code
_entity_poly.pdbx_strand_id
1 'polypeptide(L)'
;AALLGSPDPLLDPDRRLISAPAPDRMAALTGTVRALQEAGIEAEDIAVRRPTLDEVFLSLTGRPGTGRPTGEQAVRGTEAAA
;
A
#
# COMPACT_ATOMS: atom_id res chain seq x y z
N ALA A 1 -21.01 2.38 -9.04
CA ALA A 1 -20.24 2.71 -7.82
C ALA A 1 -18.82 3.08 -8.23
N ALA A 2 -18.67 4.27 -8.82
CA ALA A 2 -17.39 4.85 -9.21
C ALA A 2 -17.09 5.95 -8.17
N LEU A 3 -16.29 5.61 -7.16
CA LEU A 3 -15.98 6.50 -6.02
C LEU A 3 -14.53 6.32 -5.54
N LEU A 4 -13.61 5.97 -6.44
CA LEU A 4 -12.18 6.00 -6.14
C LEU A 4 -11.55 6.99 -7.11
N GLY A 5 -11.17 8.14 -6.55
CA GLY A 5 -10.41 9.19 -7.24
C GLY A 5 -9.16 8.62 -7.91
N SER A 6 -8.65 9.40 -8.86
CA SER A 6 -7.51 9.12 -9.76
C SER A 6 -6.51 8.05 -9.23
N PRO A 7 -6.07 7.10 -10.07
CA PRO A 7 -5.22 5.96 -9.71
C PRO A 7 -3.77 6.31 -9.33
N ASP A 8 -3.51 7.56 -8.97
CA ASP A 8 -2.16 8.05 -8.78
C ASP A 8 -1.55 7.45 -7.51
N PRO A 9 -0.39 6.77 -7.63
CA PRO A 9 0.30 6.23 -6.48
C PRO A 9 0.79 7.37 -5.57
N LEU A 10 0.60 7.19 -4.27
CA LEU A 10 1.19 8.04 -3.24
C LEU A 10 2.67 7.69 -3.08
N LEU A 11 3.52 8.71 -3.16
CA LEU A 11 4.97 8.57 -3.03
C LEU A 11 5.46 9.21 -1.73
N ASP A 12 6.28 8.49 -0.97
CA ASP A 12 7.05 8.99 0.16
C ASP A 12 8.54 8.76 -0.13
N PRO A 13 9.25 9.76 -0.69
CA PRO A 13 10.64 9.61 -1.09
C PRO A 13 11.58 9.43 0.10
N ASP A 14 11.27 10.03 1.25
CA ASP A 14 12.09 9.93 2.46
C ASP A 14 12.11 8.49 3.01
N ARG A 15 10.96 7.80 2.91
CA ARG A 15 10.80 6.40 3.31
C ARG A 15 11.01 5.40 2.17
N ARG A 16 11.25 5.86 0.94
CA ARG A 16 11.28 5.04 -0.29
C ARG A 16 10.03 4.15 -0.41
N LEU A 17 8.86 4.72 -0.11
CA LEU A 17 7.59 3.99 -0.06
C LEU A 17 6.65 4.45 -1.15
N ILE A 18 6.02 3.49 -1.82
CA ILE A 18 4.97 3.70 -2.81
C ILE A 18 3.69 3.02 -2.31
N SER A 19 2.57 3.74 -2.28
CA SER A 19 1.25 3.19 -1.94
C SER A 19 0.27 3.44 -3.08
N ALA A 20 -0.42 2.39 -3.53
CA ALA A 20 -1.41 2.48 -4.58
C ALA A 20 -2.70 1.73 -4.19
N PRO A 21 -3.87 2.10 -4.74
CA PRO A 21 -5.10 1.34 -4.55
C PRO A 21 -4.97 -0.10 -5.06
N ALA A 22 -5.43 -1.06 -4.26
CA ALA A 22 -5.45 -2.49 -4.59
C ALA A 22 -6.89 -3.04 -4.49
N PRO A 23 -7.74 -2.84 -5.51
CA PRO A 23 -9.15 -3.23 -5.47
C PRO A 23 -9.34 -4.75 -5.33
N ASP A 24 -8.45 -5.54 -5.95
CA ASP A 24 -8.29 -6.96 -5.68
C ASP A 24 -6.94 -7.17 -4.98
N ARG A 25 -6.98 -7.39 -3.66
CA ARG A 25 -5.80 -7.53 -2.81
C ARG A 25 -4.85 -8.64 -3.30
N MET A 26 -5.39 -9.79 -3.71
CA MET A 26 -4.56 -10.95 -4.03
C MET A 26 -3.98 -10.85 -5.44
N ALA A 27 -4.80 -10.41 -6.40
CA ALA A 27 -4.34 -10.18 -7.76
C ALA A 27 -3.30 -9.04 -7.81
N ALA A 28 -3.52 -7.95 -7.06
CA ALA A 28 -2.58 -6.84 -6.97
C ALA A 28 -1.24 -7.29 -6.39
N LEU A 29 -1.24 -8.00 -5.25
CA LEU A 29 0.00 -8.46 -4.62
C LEU A 29 0.82 -9.37 -5.55
N THR A 30 0.16 -10.37 -6.14
CA THR A 30 0.81 -11.32 -7.07
C THR A 30 1.36 -10.61 -8.30
N GLY A 31 0.57 -9.69 -8.87
CA GLY A 31 0.97 -8.89 -10.04
C GLY A 31 2.16 -7.98 -9.73
N THR A 32 2.17 -7.32 -8.58
CA THR A 32 3.27 -6.44 -8.14
C THR A 32 4.56 -7.22 -7.94
N VAL A 33 4.53 -8.36 -7.24
CA VAL A 33 5.71 -9.21 -7.03
C VAL A 33 6.30 -9.63 -8.38
N ARG A 34 5.45 -10.08 -9.30
CA ARG A 34 5.88 -10.49 -10.64
C ARG A 34 6.50 -9.34 -11.43
N ALA A 35 5.87 -8.16 -11.43
CA ALA A 35 6.37 -7.00 -12.14
C ALA A 35 7.73 -6.52 -11.61
N LEU A 36 7.93 -6.55 -10.28
CA LEU A 36 9.20 -6.22 -9.64
C LEU A 36 10.29 -7.22 -10.02
N GLN A 37 9.98 -8.52 -10.01
CA GLN A 37 10.90 -9.56 -10.45
C GLN A 37 11.30 -9.40 -11.93
N GLU A 38 10.33 -9.15 -12.82
CA GLU A 38 10.60 -8.92 -14.25
C GLU A 38 11.46 -7.67 -14.49
N ALA A 39 11.34 -6.66 -13.62
CA ALA A 39 12.16 -5.44 -13.64
C ALA A 39 13.52 -5.58 -12.93
N GLY A 40 13.79 -6.71 -12.26
CA GLY A 40 15.00 -6.90 -11.46
C GLY A 40 15.07 -5.99 -10.23
N ILE A 41 13.92 -5.59 -9.68
CA ILE A 41 13.81 -4.73 -8.49
C ILE A 41 13.55 -5.61 -7.28
N GLU A 42 14.50 -5.63 -6.34
CA GLU A 42 14.32 -6.25 -5.03
C GLU A 42 13.48 -5.34 -4.13
N ALA A 43 12.35 -5.84 -3.64
CA ALA A 43 11.55 -5.13 -2.65
C ALA A 43 11.98 -5.51 -1.23
N GLU A 44 12.15 -4.51 -0.38
CA GLU A 44 12.41 -4.72 1.05
C GLU A 44 11.18 -5.31 1.75
N ASP A 45 9.99 -4.83 1.42
CA ASP A 45 8.71 -5.33 1.93
C ASP A 45 7.58 -5.01 0.93
N ILE A 46 6.56 -5.87 0.90
CA ILE A 46 5.33 -5.68 0.12
C ILE A 46 4.14 -6.11 0.97
N ALA A 47 3.28 -5.14 1.33
CA ALA A 47 2.11 -5.39 2.15
C ALA A 47 0.85 -4.77 1.53
N VAL A 48 -0.27 -5.50 1.65
CA VAL A 48 -1.59 -4.94 1.40
C VAL A 48 -2.26 -4.62 2.73
N ARG A 49 -2.74 -3.38 2.90
CA ARG A 49 -3.46 -2.92 4.09
C ARG A 49 -4.88 -2.47 3.76
N ARG A 50 -5.73 -2.37 4.79
CA ARG A 50 -7.00 -1.64 4.67
C ARG A 50 -6.71 -0.15 4.83
N PRO A 51 -7.31 0.72 4.00
CA PRO A 51 -7.10 2.15 4.13
C PRO A 51 -7.62 2.67 5.47
N THR A 52 -6.94 3.64 6.04
CA THR A 52 -7.38 4.34 7.26
C THR A 52 -8.47 5.35 6.94
N LEU A 53 -9.23 5.79 7.96
CA LEU A 53 -10.22 6.86 7.80
C LEU A 53 -9.56 8.14 7.27
N ASP A 54 -8.37 8.49 7.77
CA ASP A 54 -7.64 9.68 7.33
C ASP A 54 -7.28 9.58 5.85
N GLU A 55 -6.78 8.43 5.39
CA GLU A 55 -6.47 8.18 3.97
C GLU A 55 -7.73 8.33 3.09
N VAL A 56 -8.87 7.81 3.54
CA VAL A 56 -10.16 7.96 2.83
C VAL A 56 -10.66 9.40 2.87
N PHE A 57 -10.58 10.07 4.02
CA PHE A 57 -11.00 11.47 4.17
C PHE A 57 -10.16 12.38 3.27
N LEU A 58 -8.84 12.21 3.27
CA LEU A 58 -7.91 12.95 2.42
C LEU A 58 -8.18 12.70 0.92
N SER A 59 -8.40 11.43 0.55
CA SER A 59 -8.78 11.04 -0.82
C SER A 59 -10.10 11.67 -1.26
N LEU A 60 -11.11 11.69 -0.38
CA LEU A 60 -12.43 12.27 -0.67
C LEU A 60 -12.44 13.81 -0.63
N THR A 61 -11.53 14.45 0.12
CA THR A 61 -11.49 15.90 0.31
C THR A 61 -10.46 16.63 -0.56
N GLY A 62 -9.80 15.92 -1.48
CA GLY A 62 -8.99 16.52 -2.54
C GLY A 62 -7.64 17.08 -2.08
N ARG A 63 -7.11 16.61 -0.94
CA ARG A 63 -5.72 16.84 -0.55
C ARG A 63 -5.06 15.48 -0.41
N PRO A 64 -4.16 15.07 -1.32
CA PRO A 64 -3.28 13.96 -1.05
C PRO A 64 -2.45 14.35 0.17
N GLY A 65 -2.88 13.92 1.35
CA GLY A 65 -2.20 14.26 2.57
C GLY A 65 -0.85 13.58 2.58
N THR A 66 0.16 14.33 2.97
CA THR A 66 1.46 13.87 3.48
C THR A 66 1.26 13.11 4.79
N GLY A 67 0.36 12.12 4.79
CA GLY A 67 0.01 11.31 5.93
C GLY A 67 1.16 10.37 6.20
N ARG A 68 2.06 10.74 7.11
CA ARG A 68 3.03 9.83 7.72
C ARG A 68 2.28 8.54 8.10
N PRO A 69 2.61 7.37 7.51
CA PRO A 69 2.07 6.11 7.98
C PRO A 69 2.58 5.86 9.41
N THR A 70 1.79 6.25 10.41
CA THR A 70 1.92 5.78 11.79
C THR A 70 1.11 4.49 11.85
N GLY A 71 1.75 3.41 11.42
CA GLY A 71 1.15 2.08 11.31
C GLY A 71 2.03 1.04 11.96
N GLU A 72 2.45 1.30 13.21
CA GLU A 72 2.90 0.26 14.12
C GLU A 72 1.67 -0.57 14.52
N GLN A 73 1.23 -1.46 13.63
CA GLN A 73 0.31 -2.55 13.97
C GLN A 73 0.75 -3.83 13.28
N ALA A 74 1.66 -4.51 13.99
CA ALA A 74 1.73 -5.95 14.15
C ALA A 74 1.71 -6.80 12.86
N VAL A 75 2.90 -7.03 12.32
CA VAL A 75 3.27 -8.38 11.90
C VAL A 75 3.21 -9.26 13.15
N ARG A 76 2.03 -9.77 13.50
CA ARG A 76 1.87 -10.80 14.52
C ARG A 76 0.99 -11.91 13.97
N GLY A 77 1.63 -13.04 13.71
CA GLY A 77 1.08 -14.27 13.16
C GLY A 77 1.95 -14.70 11.99
N THR A 78 2.86 -15.68 12.10
CA THR A 78 3.05 -16.73 13.09
C THR A 78 4.50 -17.20 13.01
N GLU A 79 5.27 -16.99 14.05
CA GLU A 79 6.40 -17.86 14.39
C GLU A 79 5.91 -18.82 15.49
N ALA A 80 6.43 -20.05 15.45
CA ALA A 80 6.31 -21.16 16.39
C ALA A 80 5.08 -22.08 16.33
N ALA A 81 5.27 -23.28 15.77
CA ALA A 81 5.21 -24.52 16.54
C ALA A 81 5.90 -25.68 15.79
N ALA A 82 7.01 -26.15 16.37
CA ALA A 82 7.59 -27.50 16.39
C ALA A 82 7.75 -28.29 15.07
#